data_AF-A0AAE4QDL1-F1
#
_entry.id   AF-A0AAE4QDL1-F1
#
_cell.length_a   1.000
_cell.length_b   1.000
_cell.length_c   1.000
_cell.angle_alpha   90.00
_cell.angle_beta   90.00
_cell.angle_gamma   90.00
#
_symmetry.space_group_name_H-M   'P 1'
#
loop_
_entity.id
_entity.type
_entity.pdbx_description
1 polymer ?
#
loop_
_entity_poly.entity_id
_entity_poly.type
_entity_poly.pdbx_seq_one_letter_code
_entity_poly.pdbx_strand_id
1 'polypeptide(L)' 'MKKGKNPSGWQVHHNLPLDDGGTNDFENLTLIQNHPYHKAITNTQKTLTKDLTHGDSIDIDWPIPKYNIYPKGE' A
#
# COMPACT_ATOMS: atom_id res chain seq x y z
N MET A 1 -16.02 2.42 -14.72
CA MET A 1 -15.01 1.41 -15.09
C MET A 1 -15.71 0.23 -15.78
N LYS A 2 -15.73 0.13 -17.11
CA LYS A 2 -16.51 -0.91 -17.84
C LYS A 2 -15.73 -2.22 -18.12
N LYS A 3 -14.42 -2.24 -17.89
CA LYS A 3 -13.51 -3.36 -18.22
C LYS A 3 -12.79 -3.96 -16.99
N GLY A 4 -13.19 -3.58 -15.77
CA GLY A 4 -12.54 -4.05 -14.54
C GLY A 4 -11.08 -3.61 -14.34
N LYS A 5 -10.58 -2.64 -15.13
CA LYS A 5 -9.23 -2.10 -14.99
C LYS A 5 -9.23 -0.89 -14.06
N ASN A 6 -8.18 -0.73 -13.26
CA ASN A 6 -7.93 0.49 -12.49
C ASN A 6 -7.81 1.73 -13.40
N PRO A 7 -8.10 2.94 -12.89
CA PRO A 7 -7.81 4.18 -13.60
C PRO A 7 -6.31 4.27 -13.95
N SER A 8 -6.00 4.91 -15.07
CA SER A 8 -4.59 5.07 -15.50
C SER A 8 -3.80 5.86 -14.45
N GLY A 9 -2.67 5.32 -14.01
CA GLY A 9 -1.82 5.95 -12.98
C GLY A 9 -2.23 5.66 -11.54
N TRP A 10 -3.18 4.72 -11.32
CA TRP A 10 -3.67 4.34 -9.99
C TRP A 10 -3.57 2.83 -9.74
N GLN A 11 -3.32 2.45 -8.50
CA GLN A 11 -3.26 1.07 -8.02
C GLN A 11 -4.02 0.91 -6.71
N VAL A 12 -4.46 -0.32 -6.43
CA VAL A 12 -4.96 -0.69 -5.10
C VAL A 12 -3.78 -1.09 -4.25
N HIS A 13 -3.74 -0.62 -3.01
CA HIS A 13 -2.69 -0.90 -2.03
C HIS A 13 -3.31 -1.39 -0.73
N HIS A 14 -2.64 -2.34 -0.07
CA HIS A 14 -2.99 -2.77 1.28
C HIS A 14 -2.51 -1.75 2.30
N ASN A 15 -3.39 -1.27 3.18
CA ASN A 15 -3.04 -0.30 4.22
C ASN A 15 -2.08 -0.94 5.23
N LEU A 16 -2.50 -2.04 5.85
CA LEU A 16 -1.65 -2.97 6.60
C LEU A 16 -1.14 -4.05 5.64
N PRO A 17 0.18 -4.28 5.53
CA PRO A 17 0.72 -5.27 4.61
C PRO A 17 0.34 -6.70 5.01
N LEU A 18 0.27 -7.60 4.03
CA LEU A 18 -0.09 -9.01 4.25
C LEU A 18 0.88 -9.72 5.22
N ASP A 19 2.17 -9.37 5.16
CA ASP A 19 3.21 -9.94 6.02
C ASP A 19 3.02 -9.58 7.51
N ASP A 20 2.21 -8.55 7.81
CA ASP A 20 1.89 -8.10 9.16
C ASP A 20 0.39 -8.25 9.48
N GLY A 21 -0.26 -9.24 8.86
CA GLY A 21 -1.66 -9.60 9.14
C GLY A 21 -2.72 -8.80 8.39
N GLY A 22 -2.33 -7.99 7.40
CA GLY A 22 -3.27 -7.35 6.49
C GLY A 22 -4.17 -8.37 5.75
N THR A 23 -5.40 -7.95 5.43
CA THR A 23 -6.38 -8.78 4.71
C THR A 23 -6.80 -8.16 3.38
N ASN A 24 -7.61 -8.86 2.59
CA ASN A 24 -8.23 -8.33 1.39
C ASN A 24 -9.57 -7.63 1.66
N ASP A 25 -9.90 -7.35 2.93
CA ASP A 25 -11.10 -6.62 3.29
C ASP A 25 -11.01 -5.19 2.77
N PHE A 26 -12.13 -4.63 2.29
CA PHE A 26 -12.16 -3.29 1.70
C PHE A 26 -11.60 -2.20 2.63
N GLU A 27 -11.74 -2.37 3.94
CA GLU A 27 -11.22 -1.46 4.96
C GLU A 27 -9.68 -1.43 5.00
N ASN A 28 -9.04 -2.52 4.57
CA ASN A 28 -7.60 -2.63 4.44
C ASN A 28 -7.09 -2.24 3.04
N LEU A 29 -7.95 -1.79 2.13
CA LEU A 29 -7.56 -1.45 0.75
C LEU A 29 -7.78 0.03 0.48
N THR A 30 -6.78 0.68 -0.13
CA THR A 30 -6.90 2.05 -0.63
C THR A 30 -6.56 2.13 -2.11
N LEU A 31 -7.27 2.97 -2.85
CA LEU A 31 -6.84 3.37 -4.19
C LEU A 31 -5.80 4.49 -4.04
N ILE A 32 -4.64 4.33 -4.66
CA ILE A 32 -3.50 5.23 -4.50
C ILE A 32 -2.87 5.58 -5.86
N GLN A 33 -2.40 6.82 -6.01
CA GLN A 33 -1.68 7.24 -7.20
C GLN A 33 -0.30 6.57 -7.24
N ASN A 34 0.07 6.02 -8.39
CA ASN A 34 1.32 5.27 -8.56
C ASN A 34 2.55 6.11 -8.21
N HIS A 35 2.53 7.39 -8.58
CA HIS A 35 3.59 8.35 -8.30
C HIS A 35 3.00 9.67 -7.78
N PRO A 36 3.55 10.26 -6.71
CA PRO A 36 4.71 9.78 -5.94
C PRO A 36 4.36 8.76 -4.86
N TYR A 37 3.08 8.63 -4.48
CA TYR A 37 2.69 8.04 -3.20
C TYR A 37 2.92 6.53 -3.09
N HIS A 38 2.40 5.73 -4.03
CA HIS A 38 2.56 4.28 -3.97
C HIS A 38 4.04 3.88 -4.01
N LYS A 39 4.83 4.56 -4.85
CA LYS A 39 6.28 4.39 -4.95
C LYS A 39 6.98 4.69 -3.62
N ALA A 40 6.62 5.79 -2.94
CA ALA A 40 7.24 6.17 -1.68
C ALA A 40 6.99 5.12 -0.57
N ILE A 41 5.75 4.64 -0.44
CA ILE A 41 5.38 3.61 0.54
C ILE A 41 6.10 2.31 0.24
N THR A 42 6.04 1.82 -1.00
CA THR A 42 6.67 0.55 -1.40
C THR A 42 8.19 0.59 -1.18
N ASN A 43 8.84 1.72 -1.49
CA ASN A 43 10.28 1.87 -1.27
C ASN A 43 10.62 1.89 0.23
N THR A 44 9.78 2.51 1.06
CA THR A 44 9.95 2.53 2.51
C THR A 44 9.81 1.11 3.07
N GLN A 45 8.76 0.38 2.67
CA GLN A 45 8.56 -1.01 3.06
C GLN A 45 9.77 -1.88 2.72
N LYS A 46 10.24 -1.82 1.46
CA LYS A 46 11.46 -2.53 1.02
C LYS A 46 12.69 -2.12 1.82
N THR A 47 12.84 -0.85 2.16
CA THR A 47 14.02 -0.36 2.90
C THR A 47 14.02 -0.87 4.33
N LEU A 48 12.85 -0.97 4.96
CA LEU A 48 12.72 -1.44 6.34
C LEU A 48 12.88 -2.96 6.46
N THR A 49 12.57 -3.73 5.40
CA THR A 49 12.60 -5.19 5.43
C THR A 49 13.76 -5.84 4.68
N LYS A 50 14.59 -5.07 3.95
CA LYS A 50 15.65 -5.61 3.06
C LYS A 50 16.65 -6.56 3.72
N ASP A 51 16.86 -6.44 5.03
CA ASP A 51 17.87 -7.19 5.78
C ASP A 51 17.25 -8.39 6.53
N LEU A 52 15.93 -8.58 6.43
CA LEU A 52 15.22 -9.70 7.07
C LEU A 52 15.39 -10.99 6.25
N THR A 53 15.65 -12.08 6.95
CA THR A 53 15.72 -13.44 6.39
C THR A 53 14.60 -14.32 6.94
N HIS A 54 14.42 -15.52 6.37
CA HIS A 54 13.37 -16.42 6.80
C HIS A 54 13.54 -16.82 8.28
N GLY A 55 12.53 -16.50 9.09
CA GLY A 55 12.51 -16.76 10.53
C GLY A 55 12.86 -15.54 11.38
N ASP A 56 13.34 -14.46 10.78
CA ASP A 56 13.54 -13.19 11.48
C ASP A 56 12.19 -12.51 11.78
N SER A 57 12.19 -11.68 12.80
CA SER A 57 11.04 -10.85 13.19
C SER A 57 11.54 -9.51 13.73
N ILE A 58 10.82 -8.45 13.39
CA ILE A 58 11.13 -7.09 13.82
C ILE A 58 9.82 -6.33 13.99
N ASP A 59 9.79 -5.43 14.98
CA ASP A 59 8.68 -4.50 15.15
C ASP A 59 8.92 -3.27 14.26
N ILE A 60 8.00 -3.01 13.33
CA ILE A 60 8.08 -1.90 12.38
C ILE A 60 6.84 -1.01 12.54
N ASP A 61 7.04 0.31 12.60
CA ASP A 61 5.95 1.27 12.44
C ASP A 61 5.74 1.55 10.94
N TRP A 62 4.73 0.90 10.36
CA TRP A 62 4.46 1.02 8.93
C TRP A 62 3.94 2.40 8.54
N PRO A 63 4.32 2.92 7.36
CA PRO A 63 3.70 4.11 6.80
C PRO A 63 2.27 3.80 6.28
N ILE A 64 1.31 3.68 7.21
CA ILE A 64 -0.09 3.40 6.89
C ILE A 64 -0.75 4.63 6.25
N PRO A 65 -1.29 4.52 5.02
CA PRO A 65 -2.04 5.61 4.40
C PRO A 65 -3.30 5.92 5.21
N LYS A 66 -3.37 7.11 5.82
CA LYS A 66 -4.50 7.49 6.69
C LYS A 66 -5.75 7.95 5.94
N TYR A 67 -5.67 8.17 4.63
CA TYR A 67 -6.75 8.72 3.82
C TYR A 67 -6.76 8.13 2.42
N ASN A 68 -7.95 7.98 1.83
CA ASN A 68 -8.10 7.81 0.39
C ASN A 68 -7.43 9.01 -0.29
N ILE A 69 -6.27 8.80 -0.91
CA ILE A 69 -5.51 9.86 -1.60
C ILE A 69 -6.11 10.08 -3.00
N TYR A 70 -7.43 10.12 -3.09
CA TYR A 70 -8.17 10.41 -4.31
C TYR A 70 -8.27 11.94 -4.45
N PRO A 71 -7.96 12.55 -5.60
CA PRO A 71 -8.33 13.95 -5.82
C PRO A 71 -9.84 14.04 -5.64
N LYS A 72 -10.31 15.03 -4.86
CA LYS A 72 -11.74 15.36 -4.86
C LYS A 72 -12.14 15.52 -6.34
N GLY A 73 -13.04 14.67 -6.81
CA GLY A 73 -13.57 14.80 -8.16
C GLY A 73 -14.13 16.21 -8.30
N GLU A 74 -13.78 16.87 -9.41
CA GLU A 74 -14.55 18.03 -9.89
C GLU A 74 -16.00 17.62 -10.19
#